data_AF-A0A6I1JEZ7-F1
#
_entry.id   AF-A0A6I1JEZ7-F1
#
_cell.length_a   1.000
_cell.length_b   1.000
_cell.length_c   1.000
_cell.angle_alpha   90.00
_cell.angle_beta   90.00
_cell.angle_gamma   90.00
#
_symmetry.space_group_name_H-M   'P 1'
#
loop_
_entity.id
_entity.type
_entity.pdbx_description
1 polymer ?
#
loop_
_entity_poly.entity_id
_entity_poly.type
_entity_poly.pdbx_seq_one_letter_code
_entity_poly.pdbx_strand_id
1 'polypeptide(L)'
;MTAPKPPPIVPPSIPTGELTLAQRQTFERWINGKSPLIGKCPVCGDRKYTILDHLVDLPIYRGGNMIIGGGPSYPNVGLVCTNCGTTQLVNAVISGVVSGGAPPPTASPAPSATPSKEKLDE
;
A
#
# COMPACT_ATOMS: atom_id res chain seq x y z
N MET A 1 -39.39 -1.11 -34.14
CA MET A 1 -37.94 -1.37 -34.28
C MET A 1 -37.27 -0.78 -33.05
N THR A 2 -36.97 -1.61 -32.06
CA THR A 2 -36.41 -1.13 -30.78
C THR A 2 -34.89 -1.04 -30.92
N ALA A 3 -34.32 0.12 -30.61
CA ALA A 3 -32.88 0.32 -30.69
C ALA A 3 -32.13 -0.67 -29.76
N PRO A 4 -30.95 -1.17 -30.17
CA PRO A 4 -30.15 -2.05 -29.32
C PRO A 4 -29.72 -1.32 -28.05
N LYS A 5 -29.91 -1.98 -26.92
CA LYS A 5 -29.50 -1.47 -25.59
C LYS A 5 -27.97 -1.25 -25.61
N PRO A 6 -27.47 -0.09 -25.15
CA PRO A 6 -26.03 0.15 -25.10
C PRO A 6 -25.35 -0.89 -24.18
N PRO A 7 -24.12 -1.31 -24.51
CA PRO A 7 -23.39 -2.26 -23.69
C PRO A 7 -23.17 -1.70 -22.27
N PRO A 8 -23.17 -2.56 -21.24
CA PRO A 8 -22.90 -2.13 -19.88
C PRO A 8 -21.48 -1.53 -19.80
N ILE A 9 -21.39 -0.32 -19.25
CA ILE A 9 -20.11 0.32 -18.93
C ILE A 9 -19.51 -0.46 -17.77
N VAL A 10 -18.49 -1.27 -18.02
CA VAL A 10 -17.72 -1.94 -16.96
C VAL A 10 -16.80 -0.89 -16.33
N PRO A 11 -16.94 -0.58 -15.02
CA PRO A 11 -16.02 0.36 -14.37
C PRO A 11 -14.59 -0.18 -14.43
N PRO A 12 -13.57 0.70 -14.54
CA PRO A 12 -12.18 0.27 -14.49
C PRO A 12 -11.92 -0.52 -13.20
N SER A 13 -11.30 -1.69 -13.32
CA SER A 13 -11.02 -2.57 -12.19
C SER A 13 -10.12 -1.84 -11.18
N ILE A 14 -10.64 -1.63 -9.97
CA ILE A 14 -9.88 -1.07 -8.85
C ILE A 14 -8.73 -2.03 -8.54
N PRO A 15 -7.47 -1.58 -8.48
CA PRO A 15 -6.37 -2.45 -8.07
C PRO A 15 -6.67 -2.99 -6.68
N THR A 16 -6.79 -4.31 -6.55
CA THR A 16 -7.31 -4.96 -5.35
C THR A 16 -6.32 -4.94 -4.19
N GLY A 17 -5.05 -4.64 -4.45
CA GLY A 17 -3.98 -4.67 -3.44
C GLY A 17 -3.46 -6.08 -3.15
N GLU A 18 -3.84 -7.06 -3.97
CA GLU A 18 -3.36 -8.44 -3.88
C GLU A 18 -1.84 -8.54 -4.06
N LEU A 19 -1.22 -9.40 -3.26
CA LEU A 19 0.16 -9.79 -3.42
C LEU A 19 0.29 -10.68 -4.65
N THR A 20 1.16 -10.26 -5.57
CA THR A 20 1.61 -11.12 -6.65
C THR A 20 2.41 -12.31 -6.11
N LEU A 21 2.52 -13.38 -6.90
CA LEU A 21 3.35 -14.54 -6.56
C LEU A 21 4.81 -14.13 -6.28
N ALA A 22 5.36 -13.22 -7.08
CA ALA A 22 6.72 -12.72 -6.91
C ALA A 22 6.91 -11.95 -5.59
N GLN A 23 5.91 -11.15 -5.21
CA GLN A 23 5.90 -10.44 -3.92
C GLN A 23 5.83 -11.41 -2.75
N ARG A 24 4.95 -12.42 -2.81
CA ARG A 24 4.84 -13.47 -1.79
C ARG A 24 6.16 -14.22 -1.62
N GLN A 25 6.76 -14.67 -2.72
CA GLN A 25 8.06 -15.37 -2.68
C GLN A 25 9.19 -14.48 -2.15
N THR A 26 9.17 -13.18 -2.47
CA THR A 26 10.14 -12.22 -1.93
C THR A 26 10.00 -12.09 -0.42
N PHE A 27 8.76 -11.98 0.06
CA PHE A 27 8.46 -11.95 1.48
C PHE A 27 8.87 -13.25 2.19
N GLU A 28 8.54 -14.42 1.62
CA GLU A 28 8.91 -15.73 2.15
C GLU A 28 10.43 -15.88 2.28
N ARG A 29 11.19 -15.48 1.26
CA ARG A 29 12.66 -15.48 1.33
C ARG A 29 13.18 -14.55 2.42
N TRP A 30 12.61 -13.34 2.51
CA TRP A 30 13.01 -12.36 3.53
C TRP A 30 12.77 -12.89 4.94
N ILE A 31 11.57 -13.41 5.23
CA ILE A 31 11.22 -13.86 6.59
C ILE A 31 12.02 -15.11 7.00
N ASN A 32 12.23 -16.04 6.07
CA ASN A 32 13.04 -17.24 6.32
C ASN A 32 14.53 -16.88 6.52
N GLY A 33 15.02 -15.79 5.92
CA GLY A 33 16.39 -15.31 6.08
C GLY A 33 16.68 -14.54 7.38
N LYS A 34 15.65 -14.06 8.10
CA LYS A 34 15.82 -13.18 9.28
C LYS A 34 16.04 -13.88 10.62
N SER A 35 16.46 -15.16 10.64
CA SER A 35 16.78 -15.99 11.83
C SER A 35 15.57 -16.70 12.49
N PRO A 36 15.77 -17.86 13.17
CA PRO A 36 14.74 -18.67 13.83
C PRO A 36 13.84 -17.98 14.87
N LEU A 37 14.03 -16.71 15.20
CA LEU A 37 13.24 -15.98 16.19
C LEU A 37 11.97 -15.33 15.59
N ILE A 38 12.05 -14.72 14.40
CA ILE A 38 10.86 -14.12 13.73
C ILE A 38 9.84 -15.20 13.35
N GLY A 39 10.31 -16.42 13.10
CA GLY A 39 9.45 -17.56 12.79
C GLY A 39 8.70 -18.16 13.98
N LYS A 40 8.74 -17.61 15.20
CA LYS A 40 7.91 -18.07 16.34
C LYS A 40 6.81 -17.07 16.66
N CYS A 41 5.62 -17.58 16.95
CA CYS A 41 4.49 -16.78 17.37
C CYS A 41 4.78 -16.20 18.75
N PRO A 42 4.71 -14.87 18.94
CA PRO A 42 4.99 -14.25 20.23
C PRO A 42 3.96 -14.62 21.31
N VAL A 43 2.80 -15.15 20.91
CA VAL A 43 1.72 -15.52 21.82
C VAL A 43 1.77 -17.00 22.20
N CYS A 44 1.83 -17.92 21.23
CA CYS A 44 1.76 -19.36 21.49
C CYS A 44 3.07 -20.14 21.22
N GLY A 45 4.09 -19.50 20.67
CA GLY A 45 5.38 -20.12 20.35
C GLY A 45 5.39 -21.02 19.10
N ASP A 46 4.25 -21.30 18.46
CA ASP A 46 4.16 -22.07 17.22
C ASP A 46 4.80 -21.30 16.04
N ARG A 47 5.20 -22.03 14.99
CA ARG A 47 5.87 -21.50 13.80
C ARG A 47 5.03 -21.56 12.53
N LYS A 48 3.79 -22.02 12.64
CA LYS A 48 2.88 -22.14 11.50
C LYS A 48 2.19 -20.80 11.25
N TYR A 49 2.39 -20.29 10.04
CA TYR A 49 1.84 -19.01 9.60
C TYR A 49 1.25 -19.13 8.20
N THR A 50 0.26 -18.28 7.95
CA THR A 50 -0.19 -17.95 6.60
C THR A 50 0.11 -16.49 6.30
N ILE A 51 0.54 -16.21 5.07
CA ILE A 51 0.75 -14.84 4.57
C ILE A 51 -0.59 -14.37 3.99
N LEU A 52 -1.07 -13.21 4.43
CA LEU A 52 -2.30 -12.61 3.91
C LEU A 52 -2.17 -12.31 2.41
N ASP A 53 -3.29 -12.42 1.69
CA ASP A 53 -3.30 -12.29 0.23
C ASP A 53 -3.13 -10.87 -0.28
N HIS A 54 -3.26 -9.87 0.60
CA HIS A 54 -3.26 -8.46 0.24
C HIS A 54 -2.23 -7.67 1.06
N LEU A 55 -1.72 -6.59 0.48
CA LEU A 55 -1.02 -5.55 1.23
C LEU A 55 -1.98 -4.89 2.21
N VAL A 56 -1.53 -4.76 3.45
CA VAL A 56 -2.27 -4.08 4.52
C VAL A 56 -1.65 -2.71 4.70
N ASP A 57 -2.44 -1.67 4.48
CA ASP A 57 -1.99 -0.31 4.70
C ASP A 57 -2.51 0.24 6.04
N LEU A 58 -1.60 0.57 6.95
CA LEU A 58 -1.95 1.15 8.24
C LEU A 58 -1.81 2.67 8.19
N PRO A 59 -2.91 3.44 8.23
CA PRO A 59 -2.83 4.89 8.29
C PRO A 59 -2.27 5.35 9.65
N ILE A 60 -1.56 6.48 9.65
CA ILE A 60 -1.12 7.09 10.91
C ILE A 60 -2.35 7.55 11.71
N TYR A 61 -2.42 7.20 12.99
CA TYR A 61 -3.49 7.63 13.87
C TYR A 61 -3.50 9.16 14.04
N ARG A 62 -4.67 9.79 13.82
CA ARG A 62 -4.88 11.25 13.93
C ARG A 62 -6.06 11.58 14.85
N GLY A 63 -6.09 10.98 16.04
CA GLY A 63 -7.13 11.28 17.04
C GLY A 63 -8.55 10.85 16.62
N GLY A 64 -8.65 9.79 15.82
CA GLY A 64 -9.93 9.29 15.28
C GLY A 64 -10.37 9.90 13.96
N ASN A 65 -9.68 10.94 13.46
CA ASN A 65 -9.95 11.51 12.15
C ASN A 65 -9.35 10.64 11.04
N MET A 66 -10.14 10.36 10.00
CA MET A 66 -9.69 9.71 8.77
C MET A 66 -9.37 10.76 7.72
N ILE A 67 -8.20 10.65 7.06
CA ILE A 67 -7.85 11.51 5.91
C ILE A 67 -8.38 10.85 4.65
N ILE A 68 -9.33 11.51 3.98
CA ILE A 68 -9.81 11.10 2.66
C ILE A 68 -8.79 11.57 1.62
N GLY A 69 -8.39 10.68 0.71
CA GLY A 69 -7.47 11.00 -0.39
C GLY A 69 -6.03 10.50 -0.22
N GLY A 70 -5.77 9.70 0.81
CA GLY A 70 -4.44 9.14 1.05
C GLY A 70 -3.55 10.08 1.87
N GLY A 71 -2.85 9.51 2.83
CA GLY A 71 -1.88 10.20 3.67
C GLY A 71 -0.72 9.26 3.98
N PRO A 72 0.31 9.71 4.70
CA PRO A 72 1.40 8.83 5.06
C PRO A 72 0.88 7.64 5.86
N SER A 73 1.32 6.47 5.47
CA SER A 73 0.87 5.19 6.01
C SER A 73 2.04 4.21 6.04
N TYR A 74 1.84 3.12 6.78
CA TYR A 74 2.81 2.05 6.86
C TYR A 74 2.28 0.87 6.03
N PRO A 75 2.86 0.60 4.85
CA PRO A 75 2.50 -0.57 4.07
C PRO A 75 3.10 -1.81 4.72
N ASN A 76 2.29 -2.86 4.88
CA ASN A 76 2.66 -4.08 5.55
C ASN A 76 2.21 -5.31 4.78
N VAL A 77 2.97 -6.40 4.94
CA VAL A 77 2.51 -7.76 4.67
C VAL A 77 2.04 -8.36 5.99
N GLY A 78 0.84 -8.93 5.98
CA GLY A 78 0.29 -9.59 7.15
C GLY A 78 0.69 -11.05 7.24
N LEU A 79 1.02 -11.49 8.46
CA LEU A 79 1.27 -12.86 8.84
C LEU A 79 0.29 -13.28 9.91
N VAL A 80 -0.46 -14.36 9.71
CA VAL A 80 -1.41 -14.87 10.71
C VAL A 80 -0.93 -16.23 11.20
N CYS A 81 -0.75 -16.38 12.50
CA CYS A 81 -0.46 -17.68 13.10
C CYS A 81 -1.68 -18.59 12.95
N THR A 82 -1.50 -19.74 12.32
CA THR A 82 -2.62 -20.66 12.05
C THR A 82 -3.04 -21.47 13.29
N ASN A 83 -2.29 -21.38 14.39
CA ASN A 83 -2.61 -22.02 15.66
C ASN A 83 -3.46 -21.13 16.58
N CYS A 84 -3.03 -19.89 16.83
CA CYS A 84 -3.68 -19.01 17.81
C CYS A 84 -4.26 -17.71 17.22
N GLY A 85 -4.16 -17.50 15.91
CA GLY A 85 -4.74 -16.34 15.22
C GLY A 85 -4.01 -15.02 15.44
N THR A 86 -2.86 -15.00 16.12
CA THR A 86 -2.07 -13.76 16.27
C THR A 86 -1.59 -13.27 14.90
N THR A 87 -1.92 -12.02 14.59
CA THR A 87 -1.49 -11.34 13.38
C THR A 87 -0.25 -10.49 13.65
N GLN A 88 0.77 -10.67 12.84
CA GLN A 88 1.95 -9.82 12.80
C GLN A 88 1.96 -9.03 11.48
N LEU A 89 2.28 -7.74 11.56
CA LEU A 89 2.40 -6.87 10.40
C LEU A 89 3.88 -6.55 10.20
N VAL A 90 4.39 -6.90 9.03
CA VAL A 90 5.78 -6.70 8.66
C VAL A 90 5.85 -5.63 7.58
N ASN A 91 6.67 -4.60 7.80
CA ASN A 91 6.79 -3.49 6.89
C ASN A 91 7.22 -3.97 5.48
N ALA A 92 6.40 -3.65 4.48
CA ALA A 92 6.54 -4.16 3.13
C ALA A 92 7.69 -3.51 2.35
N VAL A 93 8.13 -2.31 2.74
CA VAL A 93 9.30 -1.64 2.17
C VAL A 93 10.57 -2.28 2.70
N ILE A 94 10.66 -2.51 4.01
CA ILE A 94 11.82 -3.14 4.66
C ILE A 94 11.96 -4.61 4.26
N SER A 95 10.85 -5.30 3.98
CA SER A 95 10.87 -6.66 3.44
C SER A 95 11.20 -6.74 1.95
N GLY A 96 11.31 -5.59 1.25
CA GLY A 96 11.56 -5.53 -0.19
C GLY A 96 10.39 -5.98 -1.07
N VAL A 97 9.18 -6.07 -0.50
CA VAL A 97 7.95 -6.46 -1.23
C VAL A 97 7.42 -5.32 -2.08
N VAL A 98 7.59 -4.09 -1.61
CA VAL A 98 7.35 -2.86 -2.36
C VAL A 98 8.61 -2.02 -2.36
N SER A 99 8.90 -1.43 -3.51
CA SER A 99 9.95 -0.41 -3.61
C SER A 99 9.52 0.82 -2.82
N GLY A 100 10.40 1.38 -2.00
CA GLY A 100 10.20 2.68 -1.37
C GLY A 100 10.22 3.77 -2.44
N GLY A 101 9.10 3.95 -3.15
CA GLY A 101 8.94 5.06 -4.08
C GLY A 101 8.79 6.36 -3.30
N ALA A 102 9.60 7.37 -3.66
CA ALA A 102 9.18 8.75 -3.45
C ALA A 102 7.77 8.91 -4.05
N PRO A 103 6.90 9.78 -3.47
CA PRO A 103 5.59 10.04 -4.07
C PRO A 103 5.78 10.36 -5.57
N PRO A 104 4.86 9.90 -6.45
CA PRO A 104 4.92 10.28 -7.86
C PRO A 104 5.08 11.80 -7.91
N PRO A 105 5.97 12.35 -8.76
CA PRO A 105 6.15 13.79 -8.85
C PRO A 105 4.76 14.37 -9.14
N THR A 106 4.15 14.93 -8.09
CA THR A 106 2.94 15.70 -8.21
C THR A 106 3.37 16.80 -9.14
N ALA A 107 2.76 16.86 -10.33
CA ALA A 107 3.05 17.89 -11.31
C ALA A 107 3.14 19.21 -10.56
N SER A 108 4.37 19.72 -10.43
CA SER A 108 4.61 21.06 -9.92
C SER A 108 3.71 21.94 -10.76
N PRO A 109 2.76 22.70 -10.19
CA PRO A 109 2.04 23.67 -10.99
C PRO A 109 3.12 24.58 -11.57
N ALA A 110 3.25 24.55 -12.89
CA ALA A 110 4.18 25.38 -13.63
C ALA A 110 4.07 26.82 -13.10
N PRO A 111 5.19 27.56 -12.94
CA PRO A 111 5.14 28.93 -12.48
C PRO A 111 4.17 29.69 -13.36
N SER A 112 3.09 30.14 -12.75
CA SER A 112 2.08 30.95 -13.42
C SER A 112 2.81 32.16 -13.96
N ALA A 113 2.83 32.31 -15.28
CA ALA A 113 3.34 33.49 -15.93
C ALA A 113 2.63 34.71 -15.33
N THR A 114 3.37 35.54 -14.62
CA THR A 114 2.92 36.88 -14.24
C THR A 114 2.74 37.67 -15.53
N PRO A 115 1.55 38.22 -15.85
CA PRO A 115 1.45 39.21 -16.89
C PRO A 115 2.14 40.48 -16.39
N SER A 116 3.21 40.87 -17.07
CA SER A 116 3.90 42.15 -16.87
C SER A 116 2.88 43.27 -17.03
N LYS A 117 2.48 43.91 -15.92
CA LYS A 117 1.72 45.14 -15.95
C LYS A 117 2.65 46.31 -16.23
N GLU A 118 2.32 46.99 -17.32
CA GLU A 118 2.57 48.38 -17.68
C GLU A 118 2.48 49.36 -16.50
N LYS A 119 3.52 50.22 -16.34
CA LYS A 119 3.53 51.53 -15.65
C LYS A 119 4.88 52.21 -15.97
N LEU A 120 4.98 53.22 -16.84
CA LEU A 120 4.55 54.63 -16.75
C LEU A 120 5.34 55.44 -15.69
N ASP A 121 6.12 56.41 -16.21
CA ASP A 121 6.73 57.65 -15.67
C ASP A 121 7.76 57.60 -14.51
N GLU A 122 8.99 58.06 -14.78
CA GLU A 122 9.51 59.40 -14.39
C GLU A 122 10.79 59.75 -15.19
#